data_AF-A0A0U3N8W7-F1
#
_entry.id   AF-A0A0U3N8W7-F1
#
_cell.length_a   1.000
_cell.length_b   1.000
_cell.length_c   1.000
_cell.angle_alpha   90.00
_cell.angle_beta   90.00
_cell.angle_gamma   90.00
#
_symmetry.space_group_name_H-M   'P 1'
#
loop_
_entity.id
_entity.type
_entity.pdbx_description
1 polymer ?
#
loop_
_entity_poly.entity_id
_entity_poly.type
_entity_poly.pdbx_seq_one_letter_code
_entity_poly.pdbx_strand_id
1 'polypeptide(L)'
;MRVDLSALDEVIRKLWTLLDDMDKAGQTSRYNTEIPMDAFGNTCTFLEAGDLHSAHKDAKTQLETAIQGLHGLIDKFSTSTSKVKDKYTEQEYANKHQMGGNSGGSNGNWAK
;
A
#
# COMPACT_ATOMS: atom_id res chain seq x y z
N MET A 1 14.60 -24.48 -3.77
CA MET A 1 14.68 -23.01 -3.75
C MET A 1 13.63 -22.53 -2.78
N ARG A 2 14.01 -22.22 -1.52
CA ARG A 2 13.08 -21.66 -0.54
C ARG A 2 12.82 -20.22 -0.93
N VAL A 3 11.58 -19.87 -1.21
CA VAL A 3 11.22 -18.47 -1.42
C VAL A 3 11.36 -17.76 -0.07
N ASP A 4 12.16 -16.69 -0.05
CA ASP A 4 12.50 -15.98 1.18
C ASP A 4 11.29 -15.13 1.63
N LEU A 5 10.37 -15.78 2.35
CA LEU A 5 9.16 -15.16 2.90
C LEU A 5 9.48 -13.96 3.81
N SER A 6 10.71 -13.87 4.33
CA SER A 6 11.19 -12.74 5.14
C SER A 6 11.34 -11.46 4.31
N ALA A 7 11.86 -11.56 3.08
CA ALA A 7 11.99 -10.44 2.16
C ALA A 7 10.63 -9.91 1.72
N LEU A 8 9.63 -10.80 1.57
CA LEU A 8 8.26 -10.40 1.27
C LEU A 8 7.62 -9.60 2.42
N ASP A 9 7.91 -9.99 3.66
CA ASP A 9 7.44 -9.28 4.87
C ASP A 9 8.10 -7.91 5.04
N GLU A 10 9.38 -7.80 4.69
CA GLU A 10 10.10 -6.52 4.69
C GLU A 10 9.50 -5.55 3.65
N VAL A 11 9.20 -6.04 2.45
CA VAL A 11 8.54 -5.25 1.39
C VAL A 11 7.16 -4.79 1.83
N ILE A 12 6.37 -5.67 2.45
CA ILE A 12 5.07 -5.29 3.02
C ILE A 12 5.27 -4.19 4.07
N ARG A 13 6.19 -4.33 5.02
CA ARG A 13 6.46 -3.28 6.03
C ARG A 13 6.84 -1.94 5.42
N LYS A 14 7.70 -1.93 4.41
CA LYS A 14 8.12 -0.68 3.72
C LYS A 14 6.96 0.00 3.01
N LEU A 15 6.06 -0.78 2.39
CA LEU A 15 4.81 -0.26 1.82
C LEU A 15 3.87 0.29 2.90
N TRP A 16 3.85 -0.39 4.06
CA TRP A 16 3.32 0.07 5.34
C TRP A 16 3.66 1.53 5.64
N THR A 17 4.95 1.76 5.83
CA THR A 17 5.49 3.06 6.19
C THR A 17 5.24 4.09 5.11
N LEU A 18 5.36 3.71 3.83
CA LEU A 18 5.06 4.60 2.72
C LEU A 18 3.58 5.04 2.71
N LEU A 19 2.64 4.11 2.97
CA LEU A 19 1.22 4.43 3.08
C LEU A 19 0.94 5.42 4.21
N ASP A 20 1.54 5.20 5.38
CA ASP A 20 1.40 6.08 6.56
C ASP A 20 1.95 7.49 6.30
N ASP A 21 3.14 7.59 5.69
CA ASP A 21 3.73 8.88 5.34
C ASP A 21 2.93 9.61 4.26
N MET A 22 2.33 8.86 3.34
CA MET A 22 1.41 9.40 2.35
C MET A 22 0.07 9.82 2.92
N ASP A 23 -0.44 9.16 3.96
CA ASP A 23 -1.66 9.60 4.65
C ASP A 23 -1.41 10.92 5.39
N LYS A 24 -0.24 11.09 6.02
CA LYS A 24 0.20 12.39 6.56
C LYS A 24 0.32 13.46 5.47
N ALA A 25 0.85 13.11 4.30
CA ALA A 25 0.93 14.02 3.16
C ALA A 25 -0.47 14.37 2.60
N GLY A 26 -1.39 13.41 2.54
CA GLY A 26 -2.79 13.61 2.15
C GLY A 26 -3.54 14.50 3.14
N GLN A 27 -3.39 14.28 4.44
CA GLN A 27 -3.90 15.14 5.50
C GLN A 27 -3.34 16.57 5.38
N THR A 28 -2.02 16.70 5.20
CA THR A 28 -1.36 17.99 5.02
C THR A 28 -1.85 18.70 3.75
N SER A 29 -1.97 17.98 2.64
CA SER A 29 -2.49 18.54 1.38
C SER A 29 -3.94 19.00 1.53
N ARG A 30 -4.81 18.20 2.16
CA ARG A 30 -6.22 18.55 2.34
C ARG A 30 -6.45 19.74 3.27
N TYR A 31 -5.70 19.81 4.38
CA TYR A 31 -5.98 20.77 5.46
C TYR A 31 -5.00 21.95 5.53
N ASN A 32 -3.74 21.81 5.10
CA ASN A 32 -2.72 22.87 5.24
C ASN A 32 -2.45 23.65 3.94
N THR A 33 -3.06 23.27 2.81
CA THR A 33 -2.93 24.03 1.55
C THR A 33 -4.11 24.96 1.30
N GLU A 34 -5.02 25.12 2.25
CA GLU A 34 -6.17 26.01 2.06
C GLU A 34 -5.74 27.47 2.20
N ILE A 35 -5.77 28.18 1.07
CA ILE A 35 -5.55 29.62 1.02
C ILE A 35 -6.93 30.27 0.80
N PRO A 36 -7.44 31.04 1.77
CA PRO A 36 -8.74 31.69 1.64
C PRO A 36 -8.67 32.82 0.60
N MET A 37 -9.82 33.14 -0.01
CA MET A 37 -9.89 34.07 -1.16
C MET A 37 -9.36 35.47 -0.81
N ASP A 38 -9.57 35.92 0.43
CA ASP A 38 -9.09 37.18 0.97
C ASP A 38 -7.55 37.28 1.02
N ALA A 39 -6.85 36.15 1.13
CA ALA A 39 -5.39 36.09 1.08
C ALA A 39 -4.82 36.30 -0.33
N PHE A 40 -5.62 36.12 -1.38
CA PHE A 40 -5.23 36.42 -2.77
C PHE A 40 -5.39 37.89 -3.15
N GLY A 41 -5.94 38.71 -2.24
CA GLY A 41 -6.18 40.13 -2.44
C GLY A 41 -7.66 40.47 -2.35
N ASN A 42 -7.93 41.76 -2.15
CA ASN A 42 -9.30 42.23 -2.06
C ASN A 42 -9.91 42.27 -3.48
N THR A 43 -11.03 41.59 -3.69
CA THR A 43 -11.71 41.47 -5.00
C THR A 43 -12.10 42.83 -5.60
N CYS A 44 -12.18 43.88 -4.80
CA CYS A 44 -12.42 45.24 -5.28
C CYS A 44 -11.17 45.94 -5.85
N THR A 45 -9.96 45.46 -5.54
CA THR A 45 -8.68 46.07 -5.94
C THR A 45 -7.85 45.18 -6.84
N PHE A 46 -8.07 43.85 -6.81
CA PHE A 46 -7.42 42.88 -7.68
C PHE A 46 -8.49 41.99 -8.31
N LEU A 47 -8.85 42.28 -9.57
CA LEU A 47 -9.87 41.54 -10.31
C LEU A 47 -9.43 40.10 -10.59
N GLU A 48 -8.13 39.86 -10.80
CA GLU A 48 -7.60 38.51 -11.01
C GLU A 48 -7.54 37.66 -9.72
N ALA A 49 -7.90 38.20 -8.54
CA ALA A 49 -7.95 37.45 -7.29
C ALA A 49 -8.85 36.21 -7.38
N GLY A 50 -9.98 36.34 -8.08
CA GLY A 50 -10.92 35.25 -8.30
C GLY A 50 -10.34 34.15 -9.18
N ASP A 51 -9.69 34.53 -10.28
CA ASP A 51 -9.05 33.58 -11.20
C ASP A 51 -7.89 32.85 -10.54
N LEU A 52 -7.08 33.56 -9.75
CA LEU A 52 -5.96 32.98 -9.01
C LEU A 52 -6.43 32.03 -7.90
N HIS A 53 -7.49 32.38 -7.18
CA HIS A 53 -8.10 31.51 -6.18
C HIS A 53 -8.69 30.24 -6.83
N SER A 54 -9.36 30.38 -7.98
CA SER A 54 -9.88 29.24 -8.73
C SER A 54 -8.76 28.32 -9.22
N ALA A 55 -7.70 28.87 -9.82
CA ALA A 55 -6.54 28.10 -10.26
C ALA A 55 -5.86 27.36 -9.09
N HIS A 56 -5.77 28.01 -7.92
CA HIS A 56 -5.26 27.37 -6.71
C HIS A 56 -6.14 26.20 -6.26
N LYS A 57 -7.47 26.36 -6.28
CA LYS A 57 -8.41 25.28 -5.94
C LYS A 57 -8.31 24.09 -6.90
N ASP A 58 -8.12 24.36 -8.19
CA ASP A 58 -7.91 23.32 -9.20
C ASP A 58 -6.60 22.57 -8.95
N ALA A 59 -5.51 23.28 -8.65
CA ALA A 59 -4.23 22.68 -8.30
C ALA A 59 -4.31 21.81 -7.03
N LYS A 60 -5.01 22.29 -5.99
CA LYS A 60 -5.29 21.52 -4.77
C LYS A 60 -6.04 20.23 -5.11
N THR A 61 -7.08 20.31 -5.94
CA THR A 61 -7.90 19.16 -6.35
C THR A 61 -7.07 18.13 -7.12
N GLN A 62 -6.19 18.57 -8.01
CA GLN A 62 -5.28 17.70 -8.74
C GLN A 62 -4.30 16.97 -7.80
N LEU A 63 -3.73 17.68 -6.83
CA LEU A 63 -2.86 17.09 -5.80
C LEU A 63 -3.60 16.05 -4.96
N GLU A 64 -4.82 16.35 -4.50
CA GLU A 64 -5.65 15.41 -3.73
C GLU A 64 -5.94 14.13 -4.54
N THR A 65 -6.27 14.28 -5.83
CA THR A 65 -6.53 13.16 -6.74
C THR A 65 -5.29 12.30 -6.95
N ALA A 66 -4.11 12.92 -7.13
CA ALA A 66 -2.85 12.21 -7.29
C ALA A 66 -2.49 11.39 -6.03
N ILE A 67 -2.68 11.97 -4.83
CA ILE A 67 -2.44 11.28 -3.56
C ILE A 67 -3.40 10.09 -3.41
N GLN A 68 -4.68 10.26 -3.72
CA GLN A 68 -5.66 9.16 -3.71
C GLN A 68 -5.29 8.03 -4.69
N GLY A 69 -4.82 8.37 -5.89
CA GLY A 69 -4.36 7.38 -6.86
C GLY A 69 -3.16 6.56 -6.35
N LEU A 70 -2.22 7.22 -5.69
CA LEU A 70 -1.05 6.58 -5.09
C LEU A 70 -1.45 5.68 -3.91
N HIS A 71 -2.38 6.10 -3.05
CA HIS A 71 -2.98 5.24 -2.01
C HIS A 71 -3.61 3.98 -2.61
N GLY A 72 -4.44 4.14 -3.65
CA GLY A 72 -5.07 2.99 -4.32
C GLY A 72 -4.07 2.03 -4.97
N LEU A 73 -2.93 2.53 -5.47
CA LEU A 73 -1.85 1.69 -6.00
C LEU A 73 -1.17 0.89 -4.88
N ILE A 74 -0.87 1.52 -3.75
CA ILE A 74 -0.23 0.88 -2.59
C ILE A 74 -1.15 -0.20 -2.01
N ASP A 75 -2.44 0.07 -1.85
CA ASP A 75 -3.42 -0.90 -1.35
C ASP A 75 -3.52 -2.15 -2.25
N LYS A 76 -3.56 -1.94 -3.57
CA LYS A 76 -3.56 -3.03 -4.55
C LYS A 76 -2.30 -3.87 -4.47
N PHE A 77 -1.15 -3.23 -4.32
CA PHE A 77 0.13 -3.92 -4.23
C PHE A 77 0.23 -4.72 -2.92
N SER A 78 -0.13 -4.11 -1.78
CA SER A 78 -0.17 -4.76 -0.46
C SER A 78 -1.10 -5.99 -0.47
N THR A 79 -2.31 -5.85 -1.01
CA THR A 79 -3.28 -6.95 -1.14
C THR A 79 -2.73 -8.08 -2.02
N SER A 80 -2.11 -7.74 -3.15
CA SER A 80 -1.56 -8.74 -4.09
C SER A 80 -0.38 -9.48 -3.47
N THR A 81 0.51 -8.76 -2.79
CA THR A 81 1.66 -9.36 -2.09
C THR A 81 1.22 -10.26 -0.93
N SER A 82 0.20 -9.87 -0.16
CA SER A 82 -0.38 -10.75 0.88
C SER A 82 -0.91 -12.05 0.28
N LYS A 83 -1.70 -11.98 -0.80
CA LYS A 83 -2.21 -13.18 -1.50
C LYS A 83 -1.10 -14.10 -1.99
N VAL A 84 -0.01 -13.54 -2.51
CA VAL A 84 1.17 -14.32 -2.94
C VAL A 84 1.84 -14.98 -1.75
N LYS A 85 2.03 -14.26 -0.63
CA LYS A 85 2.57 -14.81 0.62
C LYS A 85 1.73 -15.98 1.12
N ASP A 86 0.41 -15.82 1.17
CA ASP A 86 -0.54 -16.82 1.66
C ASP A 86 -0.45 -18.08 0.80
N LYS A 87 -0.43 -17.93 -0.53
CA LYS A 87 -0.28 -19.05 -1.47
C LYS A 87 1.04 -19.79 -1.30
N TYR A 88 2.15 -19.07 -1.13
CA TYR A 88 3.45 -19.70 -0.87
C TYR A 88 3.47 -20.44 0.47
N THR A 89 2.89 -19.85 1.49
CA THR A 89 2.80 -20.45 2.83
C THR A 89 1.99 -21.75 2.77
N GLU A 90 0.83 -21.73 2.09
CA GLU A 90 -0.01 -22.91 1.88
C GLU A 90 0.70 -24.02 1.10
N GLN A 91 1.45 -23.67 0.04
CA GLN A 91 2.27 -24.63 -0.71
C GLN A 91 3.39 -25.26 0.14
N GLU A 92 4.08 -24.48 0.97
CA GLU A 92 5.09 -24.99 1.90
C GLU A 92 4.47 -25.92 2.96
N TYR A 93 3.30 -25.57 3.51
CA TYR A 93 2.56 -26.45 4.41
C TYR A 93 2.16 -27.76 3.72
N ALA A 94 1.57 -27.69 2.52
CA ALA A 94 1.17 -28.87 1.76
C ALA A 94 2.38 -29.79 1.46
N ASN A 95 3.50 -29.22 1.01
CA ASN A 95 4.72 -29.97 0.73
C ASN A 95 5.31 -30.61 1.99
N LYS A 96 5.31 -29.93 3.14
CA LYS A 96 5.75 -30.52 4.43
C LYS A 96 4.88 -31.68 4.87
N HIS A 97 3.56 -31.59 4.71
CA HIS A 97 2.65 -32.68 5.06
C HIS A 97 2.81 -33.87 4.10
N GLN A 98 3.02 -33.61 2.82
CA GLN A 98 3.22 -34.65 1.81
C GLN A 98 4.58 -35.36 1.95
N MET A 99 5.64 -34.64 2.33
CA MET A 99 6.96 -35.24 2.62
C MET A 99 7.04 -35.90 4.01
N GLY A 100 6.22 -35.48 4.98
CA GLY A 100 6.15 -36.11 6.31
C GLY A 100 5.32 -37.40 6.35
N GLY A 101 4.42 -37.61 5.39
CA GLY A 101 3.49 -38.74 5.34
C GLY A 101 4.09 -40.09 4.90
N ASN A 102 5.33 -40.13 4.39
CA ASN A 102 5.94 -41.35 3.84
C ASN A 102 7.17 -41.85 4.62
N SER A 103 7.36 -41.40 5.87
CA SER A 103 8.43 -41.88 6.75
C SER A 103 7.83 -42.48 8.04
N GLY A 104 7.01 -43.52 7.86
CA GLY A 104 6.34 -44.24 8.93
C GLY A 104 6.34 -45.75 8.69
N GLY A 105 7.46 -46.39 9.04
CA GLY A 105 7.55 -47.79 9.48
C GLY A 105 7.12 -48.91 8.51
N SER A 106 8.05 -49.40 7.68
CA SER A 106 8.00 -50.81 7.26
C SER A 106 8.67 -51.64 8.36
N ASN A 107 7.88 -52.08 9.35
CA ASN A 107 8.33 -53.05 10.34
C ASN A 107 8.52 -54.40 9.63
N GLY A 108 9.78 -54.83 9.55
CA GLY A 108 10.16 -56.12 8.98
C GLY A 108 9.48 -57.27 9.71
N ASN A 109 8.87 -58.17 8.94
CA ASN A 109 8.39 -59.46 9.42
C ASN A 109 8.81 -60.55 8.43
N TRP A 110 10.06 -61.00 8.53
CA TRP A 110 10.50 -62.25 7.92
C TRP A 110 10.15 -63.38 8.89
N ALA A 111 8.91 -63.84 8.79
CA ALA A 111 8.42 -64.98 9.57
C ALA A 111 8.61 -66.29 8.80
N LYS A 112 9.49 -67.13 9.36
CA LYS A 112 9.71 -68.58 9.19
C LYS A 112 10.40 -69.08 7.92
#